data_AF-A0A840UP24-F1
#
_entry.id   AF-A0A840UP24-F1
#
_cell.length_a   1.000
_cell.length_b   1.000
_cell.length_c   1.000
_cell.angle_alpha   90.00
_cell.angle_beta   90.00
_cell.angle_gamma   90.00
#
_symmetry.space_group_name_H-M   'P 1'
#
loop_
_entity.id
_entity.type
_entity.pdbx_description
1 polymer ?
#
loop_
_entity_poly.entity_id
_entity_poly.type
_entity_poly.pdbx_seq_one_letter_code
_entity_poly.pdbx_strand_id
1 'polypeptide(L)'
;MLPCTGRIEETLLLEAFENGADGVMVIGCLEGDCHYLSGNIRARARVARVAGILESIRIGGDRIRMFNLSAGEGAKFAAYVNEFVGQIRELGPSSINVARKNAA
;
A
#
# COMPACT_ATOMS: atom_id res chain seq x y z
N MET A 1 16.12 -2.37 -3.48
CA MET A 1 15.52 -1.03 -3.25
C MET A 1 14.99 -0.52 -4.59
N LEU A 2 13.75 -0.03 -4.64
CA LEU A 2 13.19 0.55 -5.88
C LEU A 2 13.60 2.02 -5.97
N PRO A 3 14.07 2.52 -7.15
CA PRO A 3 14.46 3.91 -7.30
C PRO A 3 13.26 4.88 -7.31
N CYS A 4 12.06 4.38 -7.57
CA CYS A 4 10.83 5.16 -7.65
C CYS A 4 9.60 4.28 -7.45
N THR A 5 8.52 4.86 -6.91
CA THR A 5 7.20 4.21 -6.87
C THR A 5 6.65 3.88 -8.25
N GLY A 6 7.07 4.58 -9.30
CA GLY A 6 6.68 4.28 -10.68
C GLY A 6 7.12 2.90 -11.18
N ARG A 7 8.04 2.24 -10.47
CA ARG A 7 8.46 0.85 -10.74
C ARG A 7 7.62 -0.20 -10.02
N ILE A 8 6.72 0.22 -9.11
CA ILE A 8 5.78 -0.69 -8.46
C ILE A 8 4.77 -1.13 -9.50
N GLU A 9 4.67 -2.43 -9.72
CA GLU A 9 3.62 -3.07 -10.51
C GLU A 9 2.56 -3.67 -9.59
N GLU A 10 1.37 -3.95 -10.12
CA GLU A 10 0.24 -4.49 -9.36
C GLU A 10 0.55 -5.88 -8.79
N THR A 11 1.32 -6.70 -9.51
CA THR A 11 1.76 -8.03 -9.06
C THR A 11 2.56 -7.95 -7.77
N LEU A 12 3.49 -7.00 -7.65
CA LEU A 12 4.27 -6.80 -6.42
C LEU A 12 3.39 -6.47 -5.22
N LEU A 13 2.32 -5.70 -5.43
CA LEU A 13 1.38 -5.33 -4.37
C LEU A 13 0.52 -6.53 -3.95
N LEU A 14 0.05 -7.32 -4.91
CA LEU A 14 -0.74 -8.53 -4.65
C LEU A 14 0.10 -9.63 -3.98
N GLU A 15 1.33 -9.85 -4.44
CA GLU A 15 2.28 -10.80 -3.84
C GLU A 15 2.54 -10.49 -2.36
N ALA A 16 2.54 -9.22 -1.94
CA ALA A 16 2.68 -8.87 -0.53
C ALA A 16 1.51 -9.44 0.31
N PHE A 17 0.28 -9.37 -0.20
CA PHE A 17 -0.88 -9.97 0.47
C PHE A 17 -0.82 -11.49 0.46
N GLU A 18 -0.43 -12.11 -0.66
CA GLU A 18 -0.25 -13.56 -0.76
C GLU A 18 0.77 -14.09 0.28
N ASN A 19 1.80 -13.30 0.56
CA ASN A 19 2.81 -13.57 1.58
C ASN A 19 2.36 -13.27 3.03
N GLY A 20 1.12 -12.84 3.23
CA GLY A 20 0.51 -12.68 4.54
C GLY A 20 0.55 -11.25 5.11
N ALA A 21 0.78 -10.23 4.27
CA ALA A 21 0.60 -8.84 4.71
C ALA A 21 -0.88 -8.55 5.00
N ASP A 22 -1.19 -7.97 6.16
CA ASP A 22 -2.56 -7.54 6.50
C ASP A 22 -2.90 -6.14 5.95
N GLY A 23 -1.88 -5.38 5.57
CA GLY A 23 -2.00 -4.12 4.86
C GLY A 23 -0.70 -3.73 4.15
N VAL A 24 -0.83 -2.97 3.07
CA VAL A 24 0.28 -2.51 2.23
C VAL A 24 0.22 -0.99 2.08
N MET A 25 1.29 -0.30 2.47
CA MET A 25 1.41 1.14 2.31
C MET A 25 2.42 1.46 1.21
N VAL A 26 2.05 2.33 0.28
CA VAL A 26 2.95 2.86 -0.76
C VAL A 26 3.23 4.33 -0.48
N ILE A 27 4.50 4.72 -0.48
CA ILE A 27 4.92 6.11 -0.26
C ILE A 27 5.68 6.62 -1.48
N GLY A 28 5.21 7.72 -2.06
CA GLY A 28 5.88 8.38 -3.18
C GLY A 28 6.12 9.87 -2.94
N CYS A 29 6.83 10.50 -3.88
CA CYS A 29 7.03 11.96 -3.91
C CYS A 29 5.68 12.69 -3.97
N LEU A 30 5.67 13.96 -3.56
CA LEU A 30 4.54 14.87 -3.78
C LEU A 30 4.15 14.92 -5.26
N GLU A 31 2.86 15.10 -5.52
CA GLU A 31 2.38 15.34 -6.89
C GLU A 31 2.90 16.69 -7.39
N GLY A 32 3.36 16.73 -8.63
CA GLY A 32 4.11 17.87 -9.17
C GLY A 32 5.62 17.77 -8.97
N ASP A 33 6.08 17.12 -7.89
CA ASP A 33 7.51 17.03 -7.53
C ASP A 33 8.11 15.62 -7.80
N CYS A 34 7.53 14.88 -8.73
CA CYS A 34 8.06 13.56 -9.06
C CYS A 34 9.39 13.71 -9.82
N HIS A 35 10.48 13.15 -9.27
CA HIS A 35 11.79 13.15 -9.92
C HIS A 35 11.75 12.51 -11.33
N TYR A 36 10.90 11.50 -11.51
CA TYR A 36 10.70 10.81 -12.79
C TYR A 36 9.40 11.23 -13.48
N LEU A 37 9.00 12.49 -13.33
CA LEU A 37 7.87 13.19 -13.95
C LEU A 37 6.48 12.69 -13.53
N SER A 38 6.16 11.42 -13.78
CA SER A 38 4.81 10.87 -13.59
C SER A 38 4.78 9.54 -12.84
N GLY A 39 5.89 9.14 -12.23
CA GLY A 39 6.02 7.83 -11.56
C GLY A 39 5.04 7.65 -10.40
N ASN A 40 4.86 8.68 -9.58
CA ASN A 40 3.89 8.66 -8.48
C ASN A 40 2.43 8.63 -8.96
N ILE A 41 2.08 9.33 -10.04
CA ILE A 41 0.73 9.31 -10.62
C ILE A 41 0.37 7.89 -11.13
N ARG A 42 1.30 7.24 -11.84
CA ARG A 42 1.12 5.85 -12.29
C ARG A 42 0.97 4.89 -11.11
N ALA A 43 1.78 5.07 -10.07
CA ALA A 43 1.68 4.28 -8.84
C ALA A 43 0.33 4.45 -8.14
N ARG A 44 -0.21 5.68 -8.05
CA ARG A 44 -1.53 5.95 -7.48
C ARG A 44 -2.62 5.18 -8.22
N ALA A 45 -2.60 5.20 -9.55
CA ALA A 45 -3.55 4.46 -10.37
C ALA A 45 -3.46 2.94 -10.14
N ARG A 46 -2.24 2.39 -10.01
CA ARG A 46 -2.02 0.97 -9.70
C ARG A 46 -2.54 0.60 -8.31
N VAL A 47 -2.24 1.41 -7.30
CA VAL A 47 -2.75 1.19 -5.93
C VAL A 47 -4.27 1.21 -5.91
N ALA A 48 -4.92 2.16 -6.60
CA ALA A 48 -6.38 2.20 -6.69
C ALA A 48 -6.97 0.96 -7.38
N ARG A 49 -6.32 0.42 -8.41
CA ARG A 49 -6.75 -0.83 -9.06
C ARG A 49 -6.62 -2.02 -8.12
N VAL A 50 -5.51 -2.15 -7.39
CA VAL A 50 -5.35 -3.22 -6.40
C VAL A 50 -6.38 -3.09 -5.28
N ALA A 51 -6.66 -1.88 -4.79
CA ALA A 51 -7.72 -1.66 -3.80
C ALA A 51 -9.08 -2.15 -4.32
N GLY A 52 -9.43 -1.84 -5.57
CA GLY A 52 -10.66 -2.32 -6.21
C GLY A 52 -10.71 -3.86 -6.36
N ILE A 53 -9.57 -4.48 -6.69
CA ILE A 53 -9.45 -5.95 -6.72
C ILE A 53 -9.73 -6.53 -5.33
N LEU A 54 -9.03 -6.06 -4.29
CA LEU A 54 -9.20 -6.53 -2.91
C LEU A 54 -10.64 -6.38 -2.40
N GLU A 55 -11.30 -5.29 -2.78
CA GLU A 55 -12.71 -5.07 -2.46
C GLU A 55 -13.62 -6.09 -3.15
N SER A 56 -13.42 -6.31 -4.45
CA SER A 56 -14.22 -7.27 -5.23
C SER A 56 -14.13 -8.71 -4.71
N ILE A 57 -12.99 -9.08 -4.12
CA ILE A 57 -12.75 -10.42 -3.53
C ILE A 57 -12.96 -10.44 -2.01
N ARG A 58 -13.54 -9.37 -1.44
CA ARG A 58 -13.91 -9.25 -0.01
C ARG A 58 -12.73 -9.37 0.97
N ILE A 59 -11.53 -9.01 0.52
CA ILE A 59 -10.37 -8.84 1.42
C ILE A 59 -10.39 -7.45 2.07
N GLY A 60 -10.97 -6.47 1.37
CA GLY A 60 -11.14 -5.09 1.80
C GLY A 60 -10.14 -4.16 1.12
N GLY A 61 -10.64 -3.21 0.32
CA GLY A 61 -9.81 -2.25 -0.42
C GLY A 61 -9.01 -1.30 0.47
N ASP A 62 -9.51 -1.06 1.69
CA ASP A 62 -8.88 -0.23 2.72
C ASP A 62 -7.56 -0.79 3.26
N ARG A 63 -7.21 -2.04 2.90
CA ARG A 63 -5.94 -2.66 3.27
C ARG A 63 -4.75 -2.17 2.44
N ILE A 64 -4.97 -1.37 1.41
CA ILE A 64 -3.88 -0.77 0.62
C ILE A 64 -4.10 0.73 0.43
N ARG A 65 -3.05 1.52 0.63
CA ARG A 65 -3.13 2.98 0.44
C ARG A 65 -1.82 3.57 -0.03
N MET A 66 -1.92 4.62 -0.86
CA MET A 66 -0.78 5.42 -1.25
C MET A 66 -0.79 6.77 -0.54
N PHE A 67 0.37 7.16 -0.03
CA PHE A 67 0.63 8.48 0.55
C PHE A 67 1.72 9.19 -0.24
N ASN A 68 1.72 10.52 -0.16
CA ASN A 68 2.72 11.37 -0.78
C ASN A 68 3.40 12.23 0.27
N LEU A 69 4.73 12.26 0.24
CA LEU A 69 5.55 13.09 1.11
C LEU A 69 6.85 13.51 0.43
N SER A 70 7.37 14.66 0.85
CA SER A 70 8.72 15.09 0.52
C SER A 70 9.75 14.43 1.46
N ALA A 71 11.02 14.44 1.06
CA ALA A 71 12.09 13.84 1.85
C ALA A 71 12.30 14.48 3.24
N GLY A 72 11.88 15.73 3.42
CA GLY A 72 12.02 16.46 4.69
C GLY A 72 10.85 16.27 5.67
N GLU A 73 9.77 15.60 5.27
CA GLU A 73 8.52 15.49 6.06
C GLU A 73 8.50 14.30 7.02
N GLY A 74 9.56 14.12 7.83
CA GLY A 74 9.71 12.97 8.73
C GLY A 74 8.59 12.83 9.77
N ALA A 75 8.14 13.93 10.39
CA ALA A 75 7.04 13.90 11.36
C ALA A 75 5.71 13.46 10.72
N LYS A 76 5.47 13.89 9.48
CA LYS A 76 4.29 13.52 8.70
C LYS A 76 4.33 12.06 8.26
N PHE A 77 5.50 11.55 7.90
CA PHE A 77 5.71 10.12 7.66
C PHE A 77 5.30 9.29 8.89
N ALA A 78 5.77 9.66 10.08
CA ALA A 78 5.41 8.98 11.31
C ALA A 78 3.89 9.02 11.58
N ALA A 79 3.25 10.18 11.33
CA ALA A 79 1.80 10.32 11.46
C ALA A 79 1.04 9.38 10.50
N TYR A 80 1.42 9.34 9.22
CA TYR A 80 0.79 8.44 8.23
C TYR A 80 0.98 6.96 8.56
N VAL A 81 2.17 6.57 9.01
CA VAL A 81 2.42 5.18 9.46
C VAL A 81 1.52 4.84 10.64
N ASN A 82 1.42 5.70 11.65
CA ASN A 82 0.61 5.45 12.83
C ASN A 82 -0.89 5.38 12.50
N GLU A 83 -1.39 6.29 11.66
CA GLU A 83 -2.77 6.28 11.15
C GLU A 83 -3.06 4.95 10.43
N PHE A 84 -2.24 4.60 9.44
CA PHE A 84 -2.46 3.41 8.62
C PHE A 84 -2.37 2.12 9.45
N VAL A 85 -1.36 2.00 10.33
CA VAL A 85 -1.23 0.84 11.21
C VAL A 85 -2.41 0.75 12.19
N GLY A 86 -2.91 1.88 12.71
CA GLY A 86 -4.12 1.92 13.52
C GLY A 86 -5.32 1.34 12.78
N GLN A 87 -5.57 1.82 11.58
CA GLN A 87 -6.65 1.33 10.71
C GLN A 87 -6.51 -0.17 10.40
N ILE A 88 -5.32 -0.66 10.05
CA ILE A 88 -5.11 -2.09 9.77
C ILE A 88 -5.34 -2.95 11.03
N ARG A 89 -4.99 -2.44 12.22
CA ARG A 89 -5.29 -3.14 13.49
C ARG A 89 -6.79 -3.23 13.76
N GLU A 90 -7.53 -2.17 13.48
CA GLU A 90 -9.00 -2.16 13.63
C GLU A 90 -9.68 -3.12 12.65
N LEU A 91 -9.18 -3.22 11.41
CA LEU A 91 -9.66 -4.19 10.42
C LEU A 91 -9.31 -5.65 10.78
N GLY A 92 -8.35 -5.86 11.69
CA GLY A 92 -7.88 -7.18 12.09
C GLY A 92 -7.17 -7.97 10.97
N PRO A 93 -6.84 -9.24 11.24
CA PRO A 93 -6.13 -10.10 10.29
C PRO A 93 -6.90 -10.25 8.98
N SER A 94 -6.18 -10.22 7.86
CA SER A 94 -6.74 -10.51 6.55
C SER A 94 -7.20 -11.98 6.45
N SER A 95 -8.19 -12.25 5.60
CA SER A 95 -8.66 -13.61 5.33
C SER A 95 -7.56 -14.52 4.79
N ILE A 96 -6.60 -13.97 4.04
CA ILE A 96 -5.40 -14.69 3.59
C ILE A 96 -4.56 -15.14 4.79
N ASN A 97 -4.26 -14.25 5.73
CA ASN A 97 -3.45 -14.56 6.91
C ASN A 97 -4.15 -15.60 7.81
N VAL A 98 -5.47 -15.48 7.99
CA VAL A 98 -6.27 -16.48 8.71
C VAL A 98 -6.16 -17.86 8.05
N ALA A 99 -6.32 -17.94 6.73
CA ALA A 99 -6.20 -19.20 6.00
C ALA A 99 -4.79 -19.80 6.10
N ARG A 100 -3.73 -18.98 6.01
CA ARG A 100 -2.34 -19.42 6.14
C ARG A 100 -2.04 -20.00 7.52
N LYS A 101 -2.54 -19.38 8.60
CA LYS A 101 -2.37 -19.89 9.97
C LYS A 101 -3.03 -21.24 10.20
N ASN A 102 -4.16 -21.50 9.53
CA ASN A 102 -4.86 -22.78 9.63
C ASN A 102 -4.20 -23.91 8.83
N ALA A 103 -3.36 -23.56 7.85
CA ALA A 103 -2.67 -24.52 6.98
C ALA A 103 -1.25 -24.87 7.47
N ALA A 104 -0.74 -24.17 8.49
CA ALA A 104 0.55 -24.42 9.14
C ALA A 104 0.36 -25.26 10.41
#